data_AF-A0A258APQ7-F1
#
_entry.id   AF-A0A258APQ7-F1
#
_cell.length_a   1.000
_cell.length_b   1.000
_cell.length_c   1.000
_cell.angle_alpha   90.00
_cell.angle_beta   90.00
_cell.angle_gamma   90.00
#
_symmetry.space_group_name_H-M   'P 1'
#
loop_
_entity.id
_entity.type
_entity.pdbx_description
1 polymer ?
#
loop_
_entity_poly.entity_id
_entity_poly.type
_entity_poly.pdbx_seq_one_letter_code
_entity_poly.pdbx_strand_id
1 'polypeptide(L)'
;MADAVASQILMDGPRHAVMKFTNTSDGTGEAAVQKVDASALEVGPDGRPCASVVIDKVQYMTKGMSVRVLWDATTDVLAFETPIEGDGKQCFAGIGGLQNDSGAGKTGDVNFTTVGHTAGDMYTIVLHMRKRY
;
A
#
# COMPACT_ATOMS: atom_id res chain seq x y z
N MET A 1 -2.36 2.29 24.22
CA MET A 1 -2.41 0.89 23.73
C MET A 1 -2.12 1.03 22.26
N ALA A 2 -1.02 0.48 21.73
CA ALA A 2 -0.57 0.75 20.37
C ALA A 2 -1.66 0.50 19.31
N ASP A 3 -1.57 1.21 18.18
CA ASP A 3 -2.38 0.98 16.98
C ASP A 3 -2.53 -0.53 16.69
N ALA A 4 -3.76 -0.99 16.50
CA ALA A 4 -4.05 -2.38 16.14
C ALA A 4 -3.90 -2.56 14.63
N VAL A 5 -2.69 -2.83 14.19
CA VAL A 5 -2.32 -2.99 12.78
C VAL A 5 -2.31 -4.46 12.37
N ALA A 6 -2.87 -4.78 11.21
CA ALA A 6 -2.74 -6.10 10.61
C ALA A 6 -2.55 -6.02 9.08
N SER A 7 -1.76 -6.94 8.56
CA SER A 7 -1.57 -7.18 7.12
C SER A 7 -1.92 -8.63 6.80
N GLN A 8 -2.50 -8.86 5.62
CA GLN A 8 -2.85 -10.18 5.13
C GLN A 8 -2.59 -10.25 3.63
N ILE A 9 -1.79 -11.23 3.20
CA ILE A 9 -1.69 -11.61 1.80
C ILE A 9 -2.93 -12.44 1.44
N LEU A 10 -3.75 -11.94 0.52
CA LEU A 10 -4.94 -12.64 0.01
C LEU A 10 -4.59 -13.52 -1.19
N MET A 11 -3.65 -13.05 -2.00
CA MET A 11 -3.11 -13.76 -3.14
C MET A 11 -1.67 -13.32 -3.34
N ASP A 12 -0.78 -14.27 -3.54
CA ASP A 12 0.57 -14.02 -4.01
C ASP A 12 0.85 -15.03 -5.10
N GLY A 13 0.99 -14.53 -6.33
CA GLY A 13 1.23 -15.33 -7.52
C GLY A 13 2.45 -14.79 -8.29
N PRO A 14 2.90 -15.47 -9.35
CA PRO A 14 4.11 -15.11 -10.10
C PRO A 14 4.00 -13.83 -10.95
N ARG A 15 2.87 -13.13 -10.93
CA ARG A 15 2.67 -11.85 -11.66
C ARG A 15 1.79 -10.85 -10.93
N HIS A 16 0.97 -11.32 -9.99
CA HIS A 16 -0.01 -10.50 -9.29
C HIS A 16 0.05 -10.82 -7.79
N ALA A 17 -0.11 -9.78 -6.98
CA ALA A 17 -0.27 -9.89 -5.54
C ALA A 17 -1.49 -9.07 -5.11
N VAL A 18 -2.23 -9.58 -4.13
CA VAL A 18 -3.35 -8.87 -3.50
C VAL A 18 -3.15 -8.92 -2.00
N MET A 19 -3.06 -7.75 -1.37
CA MET A 19 -2.81 -7.61 0.06
C MET A 19 -3.87 -6.73 0.70
N LYS A 20 -4.31 -7.10 1.90
CA LYS A 20 -5.25 -6.37 2.74
C LYS A 20 -4.53 -5.82 3.96
N PHE A 21 -4.80 -4.57 4.29
CA PHE A 21 -4.25 -3.86 5.44
C PHE A 21 -5.39 -3.28 6.25
N THR A 22 -5.28 -3.38 7.58
CA THR A 22 -6.22 -2.79 8.52
C THR A 22 -5.48 -2.10 9.64
N ASN A 23 -6.03 -1.00 10.12
CA ASN A 23 -5.56 -0.30 11.31
C ASN A 23 -6.79 0.18 12.11
N THR A 24 -6.68 0.09 13.44
CA THR A 24 -7.49 0.89 14.36
C THR A 24 -6.53 1.71 15.21
N SER A 25 -6.63 3.03 15.11
CA SER A 25 -5.64 3.92 15.68
C SER A 25 -5.87 4.16 17.17
N ASP A 26 -4.78 4.34 17.90
CA ASP A 26 -4.73 4.79 19.28
C ASP A 26 -4.48 6.30 19.40
N GLY A 27 -4.40 7.00 18.26
CA GLY A 27 -4.11 8.43 18.16
C GLY A 27 -2.65 8.77 17.87
N THR A 28 -1.76 7.77 17.67
CA THR A 28 -0.36 8.01 17.23
C THR A 28 -0.15 7.82 15.73
N GLY A 29 -0.98 6.99 15.10
CA GLY A 29 -0.97 6.74 13.67
C GLY A 29 0.31 6.12 13.13
N GLU A 30 0.37 5.99 11.81
CA GLU A 30 1.49 5.41 11.07
C GLU A 30 2.27 6.49 10.31
N ALA A 31 3.60 6.38 10.33
CA ALA A 31 4.52 7.24 9.59
C ALA A 31 5.51 6.37 8.78
N ALA A 32 5.37 6.41 7.46
CA ALA A 32 6.19 5.66 6.49
C ALA A 32 6.35 4.16 6.85
N VAL A 33 5.27 3.52 7.30
CA VAL A 33 5.30 2.09 7.67
C VAL A 33 5.26 1.26 6.40
N GLN A 34 6.29 0.45 6.16
CA GLN A 34 6.34 -0.47 5.02
C GLN A 34 5.22 -1.51 5.13
N LYS A 35 4.34 -1.54 4.11
CA LYS A 35 3.19 -2.45 4.02
C LYS A 35 3.39 -3.53 2.99
N VAL A 36 4.05 -3.20 1.89
CA VAL A 36 4.42 -4.14 0.83
C VAL A 36 5.93 -4.12 0.71
N ASP A 37 6.56 -5.22 1.11
CA ASP A 37 7.94 -5.53 0.76
C ASP A 37 7.91 -6.31 -0.55
N ALA A 38 8.33 -5.67 -1.65
CA ALA A 38 8.31 -6.26 -2.98
C ALA A 38 9.24 -7.47 -3.07
N SER A 39 10.39 -7.40 -2.39
CA SER A 39 11.42 -8.45 -2.44
C SER A 39 11.00 -9.72 -1.70
N ALA A 40 10.09 -9.60 -0.73
CA ALA A 40 9.52 -10.72 0.02
C ALA A 40 8.35 -11.42 -0.70
N LEU A 41 7.84 -10.89 -1.81
CA LEU A 41 6.77 -11.52 -2.59
C LEU A 41 7.30 -12.70 -3.40
N GLU A 42 6.40 -13.63 -3.77
CA GLU A 42 6.74 -14.81 -4.58
C GLU A 42 7.56 -14.44 -5.83
N VAL A 43 8.63 -15.20 -6.04
CA VAL A 43 9.57 -15.05 -7.15
C VAL A 43 8.89 -15.24 -8.51
N GLY A 44 9.45 -14.62 -9.53
CA GLY A 44 8.96 -14.71 -10.89
C GLY A 44 9.15 -16.09 -11.50
N PRO A 45 8.49 -16.38 -12.63
CA PRO A 45 8.67 -17.63 -13.38
C PRO A 45 10.12 -17.85 -13.85
N ASP A 46 10.89 -16.76 -13.96
CA ASP A 46 12.32 -16.75 -14.32
C ASP A 46 13.26 -16.84 -13.10
N GLY A 47 12.69 -17.05 -11.90
CA GLY A 47 13.42 -17.18 -10.64
C GLY A 47 13.93 -15.87 -10.06
N ARG A 48 13.54 -14.71 -10.63
CA ARG A 48 13.97 -13.40 -10.13
C ARG A 48 13.07 -12.94 -8.98
N PRO A 49 13.63 -12.30 -7.94
CA PRO A 49 12.83 -11.64 -6.92
C PRO A 49 12.03 -10.49 -7.55
N CYS A 50 10.85 -10.21 -7.01
CA CYS A 50 10.06 -9.07 -7.46
C CYS A 50 10.80 -7.77 -7.09
N ALA A 51 11.10 -6.96 -8.11
CA ALA A 51 11.87 -5.72 -7.99
C ALA A 51 11.00 -4.49 -7.70
N SER A 52 9.72 -4.52 -8.09
CA SER A 52 8.76 -3.47 -7.75
C SER A 52 7.34 -3.91 -8.01
N VAL A 53 6.38 -3.17 -7.45
CA VAL A 53 4.95 -3.36 -7.72
C VAL A 53 4.36 -2.19 -8.50
N VAL A 54 3.36 -2.48 -9.33
CA VAL A 54 2.47 -1.52 -9.97
C VAL A 54 1.09 -1.69 -9.35
N ILE A 55 0.50 -0.61 -8.82
CA ILE A 55 -0.82 -0.68 -8.19
C ILE A 55 -1.89 -0.55 -9.29
N ASP A 56 -2.59 -1.66 -9.55
CA ASP A 56 -3.64 -1.70 -10.57
C ASP A 56 -4.99 -1.26 -10.02
N LYS A 57 -5.22 -1.46 -8.72
CA LYS A 57 -6.48 -1.09 -8.06
C LYS A 57 -6.28 -0.91 -6.56
N VAL A 58 -6.94 0.10 -6.03
CA VAL A 58 -7.03 0.39 -4.60
C VAL A 58 -8.49 0.28 -4.19
N GLN A 59 -8.79 -0.59 -3.23
CA GLN A 59 -10.08 -0.58 -2.52
C GLN A 59 -9.81 -0.05 -1.12
N TYR A 60 -10.62 0.89 -0.67
CA TYR A 60 -10.44 1.49 0.64
C TYR A 60 -11.78 1.68 1.35
N MET A 61 -11.69 1.69 2.67
CA MET A 61 -12.71 2.17 3.59
C MET A 61 -11.96 2.87 4.71
N THR A 62 -12.27 4.14 4.93
CA THR A 62 -11.66 4.97 5.96
C THR A 62 -12.74 5.62 6.82
N LYS A 63 -12.42 5.79 8.10
CA LYS A 63 -13.26 6.49 9.06
C LYS A 63 -12.38 7.32 9.97
N GLY A 64 -12.54 8.64 9.90
CA GLY A 64 -11.85 9.61 10.74
C GLY A 64 -10.36 9.80 10.44
N MET A 65 -9.77 9.07 9.50
CA MET A 65 -8.38 9.25 9.08
C MET A 65 -8.18 9.09 7.57
N SER A 66 -7.24 9.82 7.01
CA SER A 66 -6.74 9.60 5.64
C SER A 66 -5.50 8.70 5.68
N VAL A 67 -5.29 7.92 4.62
CA VAL A 67 -4.09 7.11 4.41
C VAL A 67 -3.43 7.54 3.11
N ARG A 68 -2.16 7.91 3.22
CA ARG A 68 -1.25 8.12 2.10
C ARG A 68 -0.53 6.81 1.80
N VAL A 69 -0.73 6.33 0.59
CA VAL A 69 0.03 5.25 -0.02
C VAL A 69 1.23 5.88 -0.71
N LEU A 70 2.43 5.47 -0.30
CA LEU A 70 3.68 6.07 -0.68
C LEU A 70 4.57 5.06 -1.41
N TRP A 71 5.28 5.53 -2.43
CA TRP A 71 6.40 4.84 -3.03
C TRP A 71 7.64 5.04 -2.17
N ASP A 72 8.25 3.95 -1.71
CA ASP A 72 9.44 3.98 -0.86
C ASP A 72 10.69 4.34 -1.69
N ALA A 73 11.40 5.38 -1.24
CA ALA A 73 12.62 5.88 -1.84
C ALA A 73 13.43 6.69 -0.80
N THR A 74 14.55 7.32 -1.20
CA THR A 74 15.25 8.25 -0.28
C THR A 74 14.32 9.36 0.24
N THR A 75 13.41 9.81 -0.63
CA THR A 75 12.28 10.66 -0.25
C THR A 75 11.02 10.02 -0.80
N ASP A 76 10.15 9.55 0.09
CA ASP A 76 8.89 8.91 -0.28
C ASP A 76 8.01 9.83 -1.15
N VAL A 77 7.38 9.25 -2.18
CA VAL A 77 6.49 9.95 -3.11
C VAL A 77 5.07 9.45 -2.96
N LEU A 78 4.10 10.37 -2.99
CA LEU A 78 2.68 10.02 -2.89
C LEU A 78 2.18 9.29 -4.14
N ALA A 79 1.75 8.04 -3.98
CA ALA A 79 1.09 7.27 -5.03
C ALA A 79 -0.42 7.49 -5.05
N PHE A 80 -1.06 7.48 -3.87
CA PHE A 80 -2.50 7.62 -3.71
C PHE A 80 -2.84 8.12 -2.31
N GLU A 81 -3.89 8.92 -2.15
CA GLU A 81 -4.43 9.33 -0.85
C GLU A 81 -5.92 9.01 -0.78
N THR A 82 -6.36 8.41 0.32
CA THR A 82 -7.78 8.15 0.60
C THR A 82 -8.46 9.40 1.16
N PRO A 83 -9.79 9.56 1.06
CA PRO A 83 -10.50 10.54 1.87
C PRO A 83 -10.40 10.20 3.37
N ILE A 84 -10.65 11.18 4.23
CA ILE A 84 -10.68 11.00 5.70
C ILE A 84 -11.82 10.07 6.14
N GLU A 85 -12.95 10.17 5.44
CA GLU A 85 -14.11 9.31 5.67
C GLU A 85 -14.71 8.92 4.33
N GLY A 86 -14.95 7.62 4.17
CA GLY A 86 -15.62 7.09 3.00
C GLY A 86 -15.06 5.75 2.56
N ASP A 87 -15.72 5.17 1.57
CA ASP A 87 -15.33 3.92 0.94
C ASP A 87 -15.27 4.09 -0.58
N GLY A 88 -14.47 3.26 -1.22
CA GLY A 88 -14.30 3.36 -2.66
C GLY A 88 -13.43 2.29 -3.26
N LYS A 89 -13.50 2.22 -4.60
CA LYS A 89 -12.69 1.34 -5.43
C LYS A 89 -12.20 2.12 -6.63
N GLN A 90 -10.90 2.41 -6.63
CA GLN A 90 -10.23 3.09 -7.73
C GLN A 90 -9.48 2.06 -8.57
N CYS A 91 -9.71 2.08 -9.88
CA CYS A 91 -9.15 1.11 -10.80
C CYS A 91 -8.30 1.82 -11.87
N PHE A 92 -7.01 1.51 -11.89
CA PHE A 92 -6.01 2.10 -12.77
C PHE A 92 -5.48 1.11 -13.82
N ALA A 93 -5.89 -0.16 -13.72
CA ALA A 93 -5.44 -1.23 -14.62
C ALA A 93 -5.62 -0.90 -16.12
N GLY A 94 -6.72 -0.21 -16.48
CA GLY A 94 -7.02 0.17 -17.87
C GLY A 94 -6.14 1.27 -18.44
N ILE A 95 -5.37 1.97 -17.59
CA ILE A 95 -4.47 3.08 -17.98
C ILE A 95 -3.00 2.77 -17.65
N GLY A 96 -2.67 1.50 -17.39
CA GLY A 96 -1.30 1.05 -17.13
C GLY A 96 -0.94 0.87 -15.65
N GLY A 97 -1.84 1.23 -14.73
CA GLY A 97 -1.64 1.18 -13.28
C GLY A 97 -0.85 2.38 -12.74
N LEU A 98 -0.86 2.55 -11.41
CA LEU A 98 0.03 3.50 -10.73
C LEU A 98 1.42 2.89 -10.66
N GLN A 99 2.37 3.51 -11.35
CA GLN A 99 3.76 3.08 -11.41
C GLN A 99 4.59 3.93 -10.46
N ASN A 100 5.63 3.32 -9.89
CA ASN A 100 6.55 4.03 -9.02
C ASN A 100 7.34 5.09 -9.82
N ASP A 101 7.02 6.36 -9.57
CA ASP A 101 7.62 7.56 -10.16
C ASP A 101 8.61 8.26 -9.21
N SER A 102 9.00 7.58 -8.12
CA SER A 102 10.02 8.07 -7.20
C SER A 102 11.41 8.15 -7.86
N GLY A 103 12.25 9.01 -7.28
CA GLY A 103 13.58 9.31 -7.77
C GLY A 103 14.65 8.34 -7.30
N ALA A 104 15.75 8.88 -6.77
CA ALA A 104 16.86 8.09 -6.25
C ALA A 104 16.44 7.24 -5.04
N GLY A 105 17.05 6.06 -4.90
CA GLY A 105 16.85 5.19 -3.74
C GLY A 105 15.57 4.35 -3.75
N LYS A 106 14.83 4.30 -4.88
CA LYS A 106 13.64 3.46 -5.01
C LYS A 106 13.91 1.99 -4.67
N THR A 107 13.13 1.42 -3.77
CA THR A 107 13.22 0.02 -3.34
C THR A 107 12.23 -0.88 -4.08
N GLY A 108 11.13 -0.28 -4.56
CA GLY A 108 10.00 -1.01 -5.14
C GLY A 108 8.89 -1.31 -4.13
N ASP A 109 9.11 -0.93 -2.87
CA ASP A 109 8.20 -1.14 -1.75
C ASP A 109 7.11 -0.06 -1.67
N VAL A 110 6.09 -0.35 -0.86
CA VAL A 110 4.96 0.56 -0.61
C VAL A 110 4.80 0.81 0.88
N ASN A 111 4.85 2.08 1.26
CA ASN A 111 4.72 2.54 2.64
C ASN A 111 3.38 3.23 2.86
N PHE A 112 2.82 3.12 4.07
CA PHE A 112 1.62 3.85 4.48
C PHE A 112 1.96 4.92 5.52
N THR A 113 1.32 6.08 5.38
CA THR A 113 1.30 7.14 6.39
C THR A 113 -0.14 7.55 6.64
N THR A 114 -0.57 7.58 7.90
CA THR A 114 -1.91 8.07 8.26
C THR A 114 -1.87 9.58 8.52
N VAL A 115 -2.93 10.29 8.14
CA VAL A 115 -3.06 11.74 8.32
C VAL A 115 -4.41 12.05 8.97
N GLY A 116 -4.39 12.95 9.97
CA GLY A 116 -5.59 13.38 10.68
C GLY A 116 -6.19 12.32 11.62
N HIS A 117 -5.39 11.32 12.02
CA HIS A 117 -5.83 10.24 12.89
C HIS A 117 -6.11 10.72 14.32
N THR A 118 -7.12 10.13 14.93
CA THR A 118 -7.47 10.19 16.35
C THR A 118 -7.71 8.78 16.89
N ALA A 119 -7.81 8.66 18.21
CA ALA A 119 -8.04 7.35 18.82
C ALA A 119 -9.42 6.78 18.43
N GLY A 120 -9.44 5.55 17.91
CA GLY A 120 -10.64 4.85 17.45
C GLY A 120 -10.94 5.02 15.96
N ASP A 121 -10.16 5.83 15.24
CA ASP A 121 -10.24 5.91 13.78
C ASP A 121 -9.76 4.60 13.16
N MET A 122 -10.24 4.29 11.95
CA MET A 122 -9.88 3.05 11.29
C MET A 122 -9.73 3.19 9.78
N TYR A 123 -8.90 2.32 9.22
CA TYR A 123 -8.88 2.07 7.79
C TYR A 123 -8.88 0.58 7.46
N THR A 124 -9.40 0.26 6.29
CA THR A 124 -9.20 -1.01 5.59
C THR A 124 -8.82 -0.70 4.15
N ILE A 125 -7.67 -1.17 3.69
CA ILE A 125 -7.19 -0.97 2.31
C ILE A 125 -6.83 -2.32 1.71
N VAL A 126 -7.28 -2.58 0.48
CA VAL A 126 -6.87 -3.72 -0.33
C VAL A 126 -6.19 -3.21 -1.59
N LEU A 127 -4.92 -3.59 -1.76
CA LEU A 127 -4.14 -3.28 -2.95
C LEU A 127 -4.13 -4.50 -3.87
N HIS A 128 -4.50 -4.29 -5.14
CA HIS A 128 -4.26 -5.26 -6.20
C HIS A 128 -3.08 -4.78 -7.01
N MET A 129 -2.05 -5.60 -7.08
CA MET A 129 -0.75 -5.21 -7.57
C MET A 129 -0.28 -6.16 -8.66
N ARG A 130 0.44 -5.61 -9.64
CA ARG A 130 1.25 -6.37 -10.60
C ARG A 130 2.70 -6.30 -10.20
N LYS A 131 3.36 -7.46 -10.21
CA LYS A 131 4.79 -7.58 -9.95
C LYS A 131 5.60 -7.21 -11.18
N ARG A 132 6.76 -6.60 -10.95
CA ARG A 132 7.80 -6.34 -11.94
C ARG A 132 9.08 -7.00 -11.47
N TYR A 133 9.78 -7.62 -12.41
CA TYR A 133 11.01 -8.37 -12.21
C TYR A 133 12.13 -7.73 -13.02
#